data_AF-A0AAV1KPD9-F1
#
_entry.id   AF-A0AAV1KPD9-F1
#
_cell.length_a   1.000
_cell.length_b   1.000
_cell.length_c   1.000
_cell.angle_alpha   90.00
_cell.angle_beta   90.00
_cell.angle_gamma   90.00
#
_symmetry.space_group_name_H-M   'P 1'
#
loop_
_entity.id
_entity.type
_entity.pdbx_description
1 polymer ?
#
loop_
_entity_poly.entity_id
_entity_poly.type
_entity_poly.pdbx_seq_one_letter_code
_entity_poly.pdbx_strand_id
1 'polypeptide(L)'
;MATLSPIPKSIPKRPIKNAVSPLDAKMMKLMDSYSNNEPKIMNRHLSFFNGIIPSLDKFDDDEVLEFQMGVLQLLKNIKSCRRHSLQSPASVDYSYSNYTKIDYNDF
;
A
#
# COMPACT_ATOMS: atom_id res chain seq x y z
N MET A 1 9.71 -20.01 83.02
CA MET A 1 10.66 -19.27 82.16
C MET A 1 10.46 -19.78 80.74
N ALA A 2 9.64 -19.09 79.93
CA ALA A 2 9.37 -19.48 78.54
C ALA A 2 10.15 -18.56 77.60
N THR A 3 11.05 -19.12 76.79
CA THR A 3 11.83 -18.37 75.80
C THR A 3 11.08 -18.36 74.46
N LEU A 4 10.51 -17.20 74.08
CA LEU A 4 9.93 -17.00 72.75
C LEU A 4 11.07 -16.78 71.74
N SER A 5 11.14 -17.64 70.72
CA SER A 5 12.06 -17.51 69.59
C SER A 5 11.66 -16.36 68.64
N PRO A 6 12.61 -15.57 68.09
CA PRO A 6 12.27 -14.43 67.22
C PRO A 6 11.72 -14.86 65.86
N ILE A 7 10.64 -14.20 65.42
CA ILE A 7 10.03 -14.35 64.08
C ILE A 7 11.00 -13.82 63.00
N PRO A 8 11.31 -14.59 61.93
CA PRO A 8 12.10 -14.08 60.81
C PRO A 8 11.33 -13.00 60.03
N LYS A 9 11.83 -11.76 60.02
CA LYS A 9 11.34 -10.67 59.16
C LYS A 9 12.03 -10.76 57.80
N SER A 10 11.48 -11.55 56.87
CA SER A 10 11.84 -11.43 55.45
C SER A 10 10.74 -12.05 54.59
N ILE A 11 9.88 -11.21 54.04
CA ILE A 11 8.98 -11.60 52.95
C ILE A 11 9.81 -11.44 51.66
N PRO A 12 10.02 -12.49 50.86
CA PRO A 12 10.69 -12.35 49.57
C PRO A 12 9.83 -11.48 48.65
N LYS A 13 10.30 -10.26 48.37
CA LYS A 13 9.72 -9.41 47.32
C LYS A 13 9.95 -10.11 45.98
N ARG A 14 8.91 -10.74 45.44
CA ARG A 14 8.93 -11.27 44.07
C ARG A 14 9.16 -10.07 43.13
N PRO A 15 10.10 -10.15 42.17
CA PRO A 15 10.27 -9.08 41.20
C PRO A 15 8.97 -9.00 40.38
N ILE A 16 8.29 -7.85 40.43
CA ILE A 16 7.19 -7.53 39.53
C ILE A 16 7.82 -7.42 38.14
N LYS A 17 7.83 -8.54 37.42
CA LYS A 17 8.09 -8.53 36.00
C LYS A 17 6.85 -7.92 35.39
N ASN A 18 6.99 -6.75 34.77
CA ASN A 18 5.96 -6.13 33.93
C ASN A 18 5.73 -6.97 32.65
N ALA A 19 5.59 -8.30 32.80
CA ALA A 19 5.22 -9.21 31.76
C ALA A 19 3.71 -9.11 31.66
N VAL A 20 3.25 -8.27 30.73
CA VAL A 20 1.86 -8.25 30.29
C VAL A 20 1.43 -9.70 30.05
N SER A 21 0.37 -10.14 30.73
CA SER A 21 -0.08 -11.51 30.56
C SER A 21 -0.53 -11.71 29.11
N PRO A 22 -0.38 -12.92 28.54
CA PRO A 22 -0.85 -13.18 27.16
C PRO A 22 -2.33 -12.81 26.96
N LEU A 23 -3.13 -12.92 28.02
CA LEU A 23 -4.52 -12.49 28.04
C LEU A 23 -4.64 -10.97 27.96
N ASP A 24 -3.92 -10.23 28.79
CA ASP A 24 -3.92 -8.76 28.77
C ASP A 24 -3.41 -8.23 27.43
N ALA A 25 -2.38 -8.85 26.85
CA ALA A 25 -1.89 -8.50 25.51
C ALA A 25 -2.99 -8.69 24.44
N LYS A 26 -3.78 -9.75 24.56
CA LYS A 26 -4.90 -10.03 23.65
C LYS A 26 -6.07 -9.05 23.87
N MET A 27 -6.37 -8.68 25.11
CA MET A 27 -7.39 -7.68 25.44
C MET A 27 -6.97 -6.28 24.99
N MET A 28 -5.71 -5.90 25.18
CA MET A 28 -5.18 -4.62 24.67
C MET A 28 -5.24 -4.56 23.14
N LYS A 29 -4.80 -5.61 22.43
CA LYS A 29 -4.90 -5.69 20.97
C LYS A 29 -6.34 -5.59 20.46
N LEU A 30 -7.29 -6.13 21.21
CA LEU A 30 -8.72 -6.02 20.90
C LEU A 30 -9.22 -4.58 21.10
N MET A 31 -8.89 -3.93 22.22
CA MET A 31 -9.24 -2.52 22.46
C MET A 31 -8.60 -1.58 21.43
N ASP A 32 -7.35 -1.80 21.04
CA ASP A 32 -6.68 -1.05 19.97
C ASP A 32 -7.41 -1.21 18.63
N SER A 33 -7.97 -2.39 18.34
CA SER A 33 -8.73 -2.64 17.11
C SER A 33 -10.04 -1.84 17.04
N TYR A 34 -10.65 -1.53 18.20
CA TYR A 34 -11.85 -0.68 18.28
C TYR A 34 -11.52 0.81 18.38
N SER A 35 -10.38 1.19 18.95
CA SER A 35 -9.95 2.59 18.98
C SER A 35 -9.45 3.09 17.62
N ASN A 36 -8.99 2.20 16.75
CA ASN A 36 -8.66 2.51 15.35
C ASN A 36 -9.89 2.49 14.42
N ASN A 37 -11.04 2.97 14.90
CA ASN A 37 -12.15 3.42 14.06
C ASN A 37 -11.85 4.81 13.46
N GLU A 38 -10.60 5.06 13.06
CA GLU A 38 -10.38 6.01 11.97
C GLU A 38 -11.28 5.50 10.84
N PRO A 39 -12.16 6.33 10.22
CA PRO A 39 -12.83 5.90 9.01
C PRO A 39 -11.70 5.45 8.11
N LYS A 40 -11.60 4.14 7.87
CA LYS A 40 -10.53 3.57 7.08
C LYS A 40 -10.76 4.21 5.72
N ILE A 41 -10.09 5.32 5.43
CA ILE A 41 -10.27 6.09 4.21
C ILE A 41 -9.85 5.09 3.15
N MET A 42 -10.84 4.36 2.63
CA MET A 42 -10.59 3.33 1.65
C MET A 42 -9.89 4.06 0.53
N ASN A 43 -8.69 3.57 0.22
CA ASN A 43 -7.88 4.16 -0.82
C ASN A 43 -8.80 4.38 -2.04
N ARG A 44 -8.86 5.61 -2.55
CA ARG A 44 -9.80 5.99 -3.63
C ARG A 44 -9.79 4.98 -4.79
N HIS A 45 -8.60 4.45 -5.11
CA HIS A 45 -8.44 3.43 -6.15
C HIS A 45 -9.09 2.11 -5.76
N LEU A 46 -8.94 1.66 -4.51
CA LEU A 46 -9.63 0.46 -4.01
C LEU A 46 -11.15 0.60 -4.02
N SER A 47 -11.69 1.77 -3.65
CA SER A 47 -13.14 2.01 -3.73
C SER A 47 -13.67 1.91 -5.16
N PHE A 48 -12.92 2.43 -6.14
CA PHE A 48 -13.28 2.28 -7.55
C PHE A 48 -13.25 0.81 -7.98
N PHE A 49 -12.17 0.07 -7.67
CA PHE A 49 -12.07 -1.34 -8.04
C PHE A 49 -13.18 -2.20 -7.40
N ASN A 50 -13.50 -1.96 -6.12
CA ASN A 50 -14.63 -2.62 -5.45
C ASN A 50 -15.97 -2.34 -6.15
N GLY A 51 -16.13 -1.18 -6.78
CA GLY A 51 -17.34 -0.84 -7.54
C GLY A 51 -17.44 -1.56 -8.88
N ILE A 52 -16.32 -1.87 -9.53
CA ILE A 52 -16.33 -2.49 -10.87
C ILE A 52 -16.17 -4.01 -10.87
N ILE A 53 -15.54 -4.60 -9.85
CA ILE A 53 -15.32 -6.05 -9.74
C ILE A 53 -16.64 -6.85 -9.93
N PRO A 54 -17.78 -6.49 -9.33
CA PRO A 54 -19.03 -7.23 -9.53
C PRO A 54 -19.57 -7.22 -10.97
N SER A 55 -19.10 -6.27 -11.80
CA SER A 55 -19.40 -6.26 -13.23
C SER A 55 -18.51 -7.24 -13.99
N LEU A 56 -17.27 -7.42 -13.56
CA LEU A 56 -16.31 -8.35 -14.16
C LEU A 56 -16.68 -9.82 -13.89
N ASP A 57 -17.40 -10.13 -12.81
CA ASP A 57 -17.88 -11.49 -12.50
C ASP A 57 -18.80 -12.08 -13.59
N LYS A 58 -19.35 -11.22 -14.46
CA LYS A 58 -20.23 -11.62 -15.56
C LYS A 58 -19.49 -11.79 -16.89
N PHE A 59 -18.21 -11.43 -16.94
CA PHE A 59 -17.42 -11.50 -18.17
C PHE A 59 -16.97 -12.94 -18.43
N ASP A 60 -16.99 -13.34 -19.70
CA ASP A 60 -16.28 -14.52 -20.15
C ASP A 60 -14.77 -14.23 -20.37
N ASP A 61 -14.01 -15.25 -20.74
CA ASP A 61 -12.55 -15.14 -20.90
C ASP A 61 -12.15 -14.10 -21.98
N ASP A 62 -12.93 -14.00 -23.06
CA ASP A 62 -12.67 -13.06 -24.16
C ASP A 62 -12.99 -11.62 -23.73
N GLU A 63 -14.10 -11.41 -23.02
CA GLU A 63 -14.50 -10.13 -22.44
C GLU A 63 -13.51 -9.65 -21.36
N VAL A 64 -13.02 -10.58 -20.51
CA VAL A 64 -11.95 -10.29 -19.54
C VAL A 64 -10.67 -9.85 -20.25
N LEU A 65 -10.28 -10.54 -21.33
CA LEU A 65 -9.09 -10.20 -22.11
C LEU A 65 -9.24 -8.82 -22.77
N GLU A 66 -10.39 -8.52 -23.35
CA GLU A 66 -10.69 -7.21 -23.93
C GLU A 66 -10.60 -6.09 -22.90
N PHE A 67 -11.21 -6.28 -21.73
CA PHE A 67 -11.13 -5.34 -20.61
C PHE A 67 -9.67 -5.08 -20.19
N GLN A 68 -8.90 -6.15 -19.99
CA GLN A 68 -7.48 -6.03 -19.59
C GLN A 68 -6.65 -5.29 -20.64
N MET A 69 -6.85 -5.59 -21.93
CA MET A 69 -6.20 -4.87 -23.03
C MET A 69 -6.56 -3.38 -23.03
N GLY A 70 -7.85 -3.05 -22.83
CA GLY A 70 -8.32 -1.66 -22.73
C GLY A 70 -7.65 -0.90 -21.57
N VAL A 71 -7.50 -1.53 -20.40
CA VAL A 71 -6.79 -0.93 -19.26
C VAL A 71 -5.31 -0.67 -19.58
N LEU A 72 -4.62 -1.59 -20.25
CA LEU A 72 -3.23 -1.41 -20.65
C LEU A 72 -3.05 -0.27 -21.68
N GLN A 73 -3.95 -0.18 -22.65
CA GLN A 73 -3.97 0.91 -23.62
C GLN A 73 -4.20 2.26 -22.92
N LEU A 74 -5.15 2.33 -21.99
CA LEU A 74 -5.41 3.54 -21.19
C LEU A 74 -4.16 3.94 -20.40
N LEU A 75 -3.50 2.99 -19.72
CA LEU A 75 -2.25 3.24 -18.98
C LEU A 75 -1.14 3.78 -19.88
N LYS A 76 -0.97 3.22 -21.08
CA LYS A 76 -0.02 3.71 -22.08
C LYS A 76 -0.34 5.15 -22.49
N ASN A 77 -1.61 5.44 -22.77
CA ASN A 77 -2.05 6.78 -23.21
C ASN A 77 -1.81 7.83 -22.12
N ILE A 78 -2.19 7.54 -20.87
CA ILE A 78 -1.95 8.44 -19.72
C ILE A 78 -0.45 8.72 -19.55
N LYS A 79 0.42 7.69 -19.69
CA LYS A 79 1.88 7.87 -19.64
C LYS A 79 2.40 8.72 -20.81
N SER A 80 1.87 8.53 -22.02
CA SER A 80 2.26 9.31 -23.20
C SER A 80 1.90 10.79 -23.04
N CYS A 81 0.66 11.11 -22.64
CA CYS A 81 0.23 12.49 -22.42
C CYS A 81 1.10 13.24 -21.40
N ARG A 82 1.51 12.57 -20.32
CA ARG A 82 2.42 13.16 -19.32
C ARG A 82 3.81 13.49 -19.87
N ARG A 83 4.30 12.72 -20.84
CA ARG A 83 5.58 13.00 -21.51
C ARG A 83 5.47 14.21 -22.44
N HIS A 84 4.36 14.35 -23.15
CA HIS A 84 4.10 15.51 -24.01
C HIS A 84 3.85 16.80 -23.21
N SER A 85 3.21 16.73 -22.04
CA SER A 85 3.00 17.92 -21.19
C SER A 85 4.28 18.44 -20.52
N LEU A 86 5.31 17.60 -20.38
CA LEU A 86 6.63 18.01 -19.87
C LEU A 86 7.54 18.57 -20.98
N GLN A 87 7.13 18.44 -22.25
CA GLN A 87 7.73 19.14 -23.38
C GLN A 87 6.92 20.41 -23.68
N SER A 88 6.90 21.33 -22.71
CA SER A 88 6.68 22.74 -23.03
C SER A 88 8.01 23.29 -23.54
N PRO A 89 8.10 23.76 -24.79
CA PRO A 89 9.31 24.39 -25.29
C PRO A 89 9.41 25.78 -24.67
N ALA A 90 10.28 25.93 -23.68
CA ALA A 90 10.89 27.22 -23.47
C ALA A 90 11.71 27.54 -24.71
N SER A 91 11.36 28.64 -25.39
CA SER A 91 12.05 29.29 -26.51
C SER A 91 12.14 28.57 -27.86
N VAL A 92 11.80 29.35 -28.88
CA VAL A 92 11.81 29.06 -30.32
C VAL A 92 13.24 29.03 -30.84
N ASP A 93 13.61 28.04 -31.66
CA ASP A 93 14.48 28.28 -32.82
C ASP A 93 14.16 27.31 -33.97
N TYR A 94 14.19 27.85 -35.19
CA TYR A 94 13.74 27.25 -36.45
C TYR A 94 14.78 26.28 -37.01
N SER A 95 14.39 25.08 -37.47
CA SER A 95 14.93 24.53 -38.73
C SER A 95 14.15 23.32 -39.25
N TYR A 96 13.93 23.35 -40.57
CA TYR A 96 13.21 22.39 -41.39
C TYR A 96 14.18 21.30 -41.90
N SER A 97 13.82 20.02 -41.70
CA SER A 97 14.12 18.84 -42.53
C SER A 97 14.45 17.61 -41.68
N ASN A 98 13.54 16.63 -41.64
CA ASN A 98 13.88 15.25 -41.32
C ASN A 98 13.60 14.40 -42.55
N TYR A 99 14.42 14.57 -43.60
CA TYR A 99 14.62 13.55 -44.61
C TYR A 99 15.99 12.89 -44.39
N THR A 100 15.91 11.58 -44.11
CA THR A 100 16.89 10.52 -44.39
C THR A 100 18.33 10.72 -43.91
N LYS A 101 18.68 10.03 -42.82
CA LYS A 101 19.99 9.39 -42.73
C LYS A 101 19.79 7.89 -42.47
N ILE A 102 19.73 7.14 -43.56
CA ILE A 102 19.98 5.70 -43.55
C ILE A 102 21.50 5.58 -43.48
N ASP A 103 22.05 5.10 -42.37
CA ASP A 103 23.47 4.81 -42.26
C ASP A 103 23.78 3.54 -43.07
N TYR A 104 24.38 3.71 -44.24
CA TYR A 104 24.90 2.63 -45.10
C TYR A 104 26.30 2.18 -44.63
N ASN A 105 26.46 1.84 -43.36
CA ASN A 105 27.74 1.30 -42.85
C ASN A 105 27.62 -0.10 -42.23
N ASP A 106 26.53 -0.83 -42.51
CA ASP A 106 26.36 -2.25 -42.12
C ASP A 106 26.43 -3.22 -43.33
N PHE A 107 27.22 -2.87 -44.35
CA PHE A 107 27.67 -3.82 -45.39
C PHE A 107 29.19 -3.94 -45.39
#